data_AF-Q64D85-F1
#
_entry.id   AF-Q64D85-F1
#
_cell.length_a   1.000
_cell.length_b   1.000
_cell.length_c   1.000
_cell.angle_alpha   90.00
_cell.angle_beta   90.00
_cell.angle_gamma   90.00
#
_symmetry.space_group_name_H-M   'P 1'
#
loop_
_entity.id
_entity.type
_entity.pdbx_description
1 polymer ?
#
loop_
_entity_poly.entity_id
_entity_poly.type
_entity_poly.pdbx_seq_one_letter_code
_entity_poly.pdbx_strand_id
1 'polypeptide(L)'
;MSEHTTLSKSGKSFHEIEGPVKSVSVISTGTGEGHREHVYGTRKPALWWIFFGRHLMGDGSMILLPTPGHLPGSRSMLVRRDGAPPLLLIGDLTYGAELLERGQLPGTGDKKELRASFAKVLALKERMPDLVILAAHDTHAAERLSEASHCTDVSTGPDN
;
A
#
# COMPACT_ATOMS: atom_id res chain seq x y z
N MET A 1 17.84 32.11 55.35
CA MET A 1 16.85 31.47 56.25
C MET A 1 15.48 31.72 55.66
N SER A 2 14.87 30.67 55.12
CA SER A 2 13.42 30.38 55.11
C SER A 2 13.18 29.26 54.12
N GLU A 3 13.05 28.06 54.69
CA GLU A 3 12.52 26.86 54.03
C GLU A 3 10.99 26.98 53.97
N HIS A 4 10.36 26.47 52.91
CA HIS A 4 8.98 26.00 52.97
C HIS A 4 8.80 24.76 52.08
N THR A 5 8.81 23.63 52.78
CA THR A 5 8.15 22.33 52.63
C THR A 5 7.35 22.00 51.35
N THR A 6 7.68 20.79 50.89
CA THR A 6 7.08 19.86 49.92
C THR A 6 5.56 19.75 49.85
N LEU A 7 5.05 19.45 48.65
CA LEU A 7 3.79 18.73 48.44
C LEU A 7 3.98 17.66 47.35
N SER A 8 3.98 16.40 47.81
CA SER A 8 3.91 15.19 47.02
C SER A 8 2.52 15.03 46.41
N LYS A 9 2.45 14.68 45.12
CA LYS A 9 1.30 13.98 44.56
C LYS A 9 1.78 12.93 43.56
N SER A 10 1.69 11.69 44.02
CA SER A 10 1.75 10.47 43.23
C SER A 10 0.56 10.38 42.27
N GLY A 11 0.78 9.79 41.10
CA GLY A 11 -0.26 9.13 40.30
C GLY A 11 -0.70 9.87 39.05
N LYS A 12 -0.08 9.54 37.91
CA LYS A 12 -0.60 8.59 36.92
C LYS A 12 0.35 8.56 35.73
N SER A 13 0.77 7.37 35.33
CA SER A 13 1.45 7.15 34.06
C SER A 13 0.49 7.50 32.93
N PHE A 14 0.76 8.60 32.23
CA PHE A 14 0.11 8.86 30.96
C PHE A 14 0.73 7.90 29.94
N HIS A 15 -0.07 6.93 29.51
CA HIS A 15 0.21 6.15 28.32
C HIS A 15 -0.27 6.99 27.14
N GLU A 16 0.63 7.79 26.59
CA GLU A 16 0.39 8.60 25.39
C GLU A 16 0.94 7.83 24.19
N ILE A 17 0.06 7.12 23.48
CA ILE A 17 0.34 6.59 22.15
C ILE A 17 0.06 7.73 21.16
N GLU A 18 0.91 8.75 21.11
CA GLU A 18 0.87 9.71 20.00
C GLU A 18 2.27 10.20 19.64
N GLY A 19 2.64 9.94 18.39
CA GLY A 19 3.76 10.60 17.73
C GLY A 19 3.56 10.48 16.22
N PRO A 20 3.55 11.59 15.45
CA PRO A 20 3.53 11.52 14.00
C PRO A 20 4.85 10.92 13.49
N VAL A 21 4.78 10.30 12.29
CA VAL A 21 5.86 9.67 11.50
C VAL A 21 7.26 9.79 12.10
N LYS A 22 7.79 8.68 12.65
CA LYS A 22 9.09 8.62 13.35
C LYS A 22 10.29 8.96 12.45
N SER A 23 10.19 8.71 11.15
CA SER A 23 11.21 9.06 10.17
C SER A 23 10.63 9.10 8.76
N VAL A 24 11.11 10.05 7.96
CA VAL A 24 10.85 10.12 6.52
C VAL A 24 12.20 10.03 5.83
N SER A 25 12.41 8.99 5.02
CA SER A 25 13.57 8.89 4.14
C SER A 25 13.15 9.18 2.70
N VAL A 26 13.78 10.16 2.08
CA VAL A 26 13.58 10.47 0.66
C VAL A 26 14.58 9.64 -0.14
N ILE A 27 14.08 8.64 -0.87
CA ILE A 27 14.88 7.83 -1.78
C ILE A 27 14.57 8.31 -3.20
N SER A 28 15.54 8.96 -3.86
CA SER A 28 15.45 9.31 -5.27
C SER A 28 15.96 8.15 -6.12
N THR A 29 15.09 7.55 -6.93
CA THR A 29 15.44 6.40 -7.80
C THR A 29 15.68 6.81 -9.26
N GLY A 30 15.91 8.10 -9.52
CA GLY A 30 16.13 8.68 -10.85
C GLY A 30 14.84 9.02 -11.60
N THR A 31 14.97 9.38 -12.89
CA THR A 31 13.85 9.61 -13.80
C THR A 31 13.33 8.29 -14.37
N GLY A 32 12.00 8.19 -14.55
CA GLY A 32 11.37 6.99 -15.11
C GLY A 32 10.27 7.36 -16.08
N GLU A 33 10.39 6.91 -17.33
CA GLU A 33 9.33 6.99 -18.33
C GLU A 33 8.41 5.76 -18.23
N GLY A 34 7.11 5.98 -18.40
CA GLY A 34 6.13 4.91 -18.54
C GLY A 34 6.20 4.35 -19.96
N HIS A 35 6.59 3.08 -20.10
CA HIS A 35 6.60 2.43 -21.41
C HIS A 35 5.18 2.35 -22.02
N ARG A 36 5.07 2.36 -23.35
CA ARG A 36 3.77 2.33 -24.06
C ARG A 36 2.93 1.10 -23.72
N GLU A 37 3.57 -0.03 -23.44
CA GLU A 37 2.96 -1.27 -22.95
C GLU A 37 2.26 -1.12 -21.59
N HIS A 38 2.71 -0.19 -20.76
CA HIS A 38 2.11 0.10 -19.46
C HIS A 38 0.84 0.94 -19.58
N VAL A 39 0.77 1.77 -20.63
CA VAL A 39 -0.31 2.74 -20.88
C VAL A 39 -1.47 2.11 -21.66
N TYR A 40 -1.19 1.36 -22.74
CA TYR A 40 -2.26 0.87 -23.64
C TYR A 40 -2.65 -0.60 -23.44
N GLY A 41 -1.99 -1.31 -22.52
CA GLY A 41 -2.12 -2.75 -22.37
C GLY A 41 -1.45 -3.51 -23.53
N THR A 42 -1.10 -4.78 -23.28
CA THR A 42 -0.45 -5.65 -24.26
C THR A 42 -1.22 -6.97 -24.37
N ARG A 43 -0.99 -7.76 -25.42
CA ARG A 43 -1.46 -9.16 -25.49
C ARG A 43 -0.70 -10.11 -24.54
N LYS A 44 0.25 -9.61 -23.75
CA LYS A 44 1.07 -10.40 -22.83
C LYS A 44 0.31 -10.63 -21.52
N PRO A 45 0.64 -11.69 -20.76
CA PRO A 45 -0.06 -12.04 -19.53
C PRO A 45 -0.14 -10.86 -18.55
N ALA A 46 -1.27 -10.71 -17.87
CA ALA A 46 -1.54 -9.59 -16.96
C ALA A 46 -0.56 -9.45 -15.79
N LEU A 47 0.36 -10.39 -15.54
CA LEU A 47 1.43 -10.25 -14.53
C LEU A 47 2.77 -9.78 -15.12
N TRP A 48 2.94 -9.75 -16.44
CA TRP A 48 4.22 -9.35 -17.06
C TRP A 48 4.63 -7.93 -16.69
N TRP A 49 3.68 -7.02 -16.47
CA TRP A 49 3.95 -5.64 -16.06
C TRP A 49 4.63 -5.50 -14.70
N ILE A 50 4.56 -6.52 -13.82
CA ILE A 50 5.27 -6.51 -12.53
C ILE A 50 6.78 -6.63 -12.77
N PHE A 51 7.20 -7.44 -13.74
CA PHE A 51 8.60 -7.62 -14.09
C PHE A 51 9.22 -6.38 -14.75
N PHE A 52 8.40 -5.49 -15.31
CA PHE A 52 8.82 -4.17 -15.80
C PHE A 52 8.55 -3.05 -14.80
N GLY A 53 8.04 -3.38 -13.62
CA GLY A 53 7.91 -2.46 -12.50
C GLY A 53 9.28 -1.98 -12.04
N ARG A 54 9.33 -0.78 -11.46
CA ARG A 54 10.60 -0.24 -10.92
C ARG A 54 10.80 -0.77 -9.51
N HIS A 55 11.87 -1.54 -9.32
CA HIS A 55 12.27 -2.05 -8.00
C HIS A 55 12.99 -0.94 -7.24
N LEU A 56 12.44 -0.50 -6.10
CA LEU A 56 13.00 0.62 -5.35
C LEU A 56 14.22 0.22 -4.50
N MET A 57 14.16 -0.99 -3.94
CA MET A 57 15.19 -1.53 -3.03
C MET A 57 16.11 -2.56 -3.69
N GLY A 58 15.88 -2.89 -4.98
CA GLY A 58 16.65 -3.89 -5.73
C GLY A 58 16.31 -5.36 -5.42
N ASP A 59 15.87 -5.66 -4.20
CA ASP A 59 15.39 -6.99 -3.74
C ASP A 59 13.92 -7.28 -4.13
N GLY A 60 13.22 -6.27 -4.65
CA GLY A 60 11.80 -6.31 -5.01
C GLY A 60 10.83 -6.25 -3.83
N SER A 61 11.31 -6.01 -2.60
CA SER A 61 10.44 -5.75 -1.44
C SER A 61 9.47 -4.60 -1.69
N MET A 62 9.86 -3.64 -2.52
CA MET A 62 9.02 -2.53 -2.98
C MET A 62 9.13 -2.36 -4.49
N ILE A 63 7.99 -2.45 -5.19
CA ILE A 63 7.90 -2.34 -6.65
C ILE A 63 6.88 -1.28 -7.02
N LEU A 64 7.30 -0.27 -7.78
CA LEU A 64 6.41 0.70 -8.42
C LEU A 64 5.81 0.13 -9.70
N LEU A 65 4.50 0.26 -9.80
CA LEU A 65 3.64 -0.38 -10.77
C LEU A 65 2.82 0.70 -11.50
N PRO A 66 2.95 0.86 -12.83
CA PRO A 66 2.22 1.89 -13.56
C PRO A 66 0.73 1.55 -13.66
N THR A 67 -0.09 2.45 -13.13
CA THR A 67 -1.56 2.33 -13.09
C THR A 67 -2.21 3.63 -13.59
N PRO A 68 -1.97 4.01 -14.86
CA PRO A 68 -2.54 5.23 -15.42
C PRO A 68 -4.06 5.10 -15.57
N GLY A 69 -4.72 6.25 -15.69
CA GLY A 69 -6.15 6.33 -15.99
C GLY A 69 -6.82 7.44 -15.20
N HIS A 70 -6.70 7.43 -13.87
CA HIS A 70 -7.24 8.56 -13.07
C HIS A 70 -6.47 9.84 -13.38
N LEU A 71 -5.14 9.76 -13.34
CA LEU A 71 -4.24 10.75 -13.89
C LEU A 71 -3.21 10.08 -14.83
N PRO A 72 -2.76 10.77 -15.88
CA PRO A 72 -1.60 10.33 -16.65
C PRO A 72 -0.39 10.16 -15.73
N GLY A 73 0.22 8.98 -15.76
CA GLY A 73 1.42 8.69 -14.96
C GLY A 73 1.18 8.23 -13.52
N SER A 74 -0.08 8.05 -13.07
CA SER A 74 -0.40 7.44 -11.76
C SER A 74 0.33 6.11 -11.57
N ARG A 75 0.79 5.86 -10.35
CA ARG A 75 1.53 4.65 -9.97
C ARG A 75 0.96 4.04 -8.69
N SER A 76 0.91 2.73 -8.68
CA SER A 76 0.69 1.91 -7.49
C SER A 76 2.04 1.42 -6.95
N MET A 77 2.06 0.99 -5.69
CA MET A 77 3.24 0.38 -5.07
C MET A 77 2.87 -0.95 -4.41
N LEU A 78 3.52 -2.01 -4.84
CA LEU A 78 3.47 -3.32 -4.17
C LEU A 78 4.57 -3.36 -3.11
N VAL A 79 4.19 -3.68 -1.88
CA VAL A 79 5.09 -3.88 -0.74
C VAL A 79 4.97 -5.34 -0.28
N ARG A 80 6.04 -6.10 -0.46
CA ARG A 80 6.16 -7.46 0.05
C ARG A 80 6.76 -7.41 1.46
N ARG A 81 6.18 -8.18 2.37
CA ARG A 81 6.54 -8.19 3.79
C ARG A 81 6.79 -9.63 4.19
N ASP A 82 7.90 -9.88 4.88
CA ASP A 82 8.22 -11.22 5.36
C ASP A 82 7.27 -11.59 6.50
N GLY A 83 6.61 -12.74 6.40
CA GLY A 83 5.69 -13.23 7.42
C GLY A 83 4.40 -12.42 7.58
N ALA A 84 4.08 -11.51 6.65
CA ALA A 84 2.84 -10.73 6.66
C ALA A 84 2.25 -10.60 5.24
N PRO A 85 0.93 -10.41 5.10
CA PRO A 85 0.30 -10.25 3.80
C PRO A 85 0.95 -9.13 2.97
N PRO A 86 1.11 -9.26 1.64
CA PRO A 86 1.59 -8.17 0.82
C PRO A 86 0.58 -7.02 0.80
N LEU A 87 1.07 -5.79 0.62
CA LEU A 87 0.23 -4.59 0.50
C LEU A 87 0.33 -4.02 -0.91
N LEU A 88 -0.79 -3.60 -1.48
CA LEU A 88 -0.83 -2.83 -2.72
C LEU A 88 -1.43 -1.45 -2.46
N LEU A 89 -0.57 -0.43 -2.46
CA LEU A 89 -0.99 0.96 -2.39
C LEU A 89 -1.37 1.42 -3.80
N ILE A 90 -2.66 1.66 -4.06
CA ILE A 90 -3.14 2.01 -5.40
C ILE A 90 -3.34 3.51 -5.63
N GLY A 91 -3.04 4.33 -4.63
CA GLY A 91 -3.13 5.79 -4.74
C GLY A 91 -4.55 6.24 -5.09
N ASP A 92 -4.64 7.02 -6.16
CA ASP A 92 -5.86 7.64 -6.69
C ASP A 92 -6.58 6.80 -7.75
N LEU A 93 -6.14 5.55 -7.98
CA LEU A 93 -6.74 4.68 -8.99
C LEU A 93 -8.26 4.52 -8.81
N THR A 94 -8.71 4.49 -7.55
CA THR A 94 -10.12 4.50 -7.15
C THR A 94 -10.26 5.17 -5.79
N TYR A 95 -11.49 5.49 -5.41
CA TYR A 95 -11.80 6.05 -4.09
C TYR A 95 -11.86 5.00 -2.97
N GLY A 96 -12.10 3.73 -3.31
CA GLY A 96 -12.26 2.65 -2.33
C GLY A 96 -11.94 1.29 -2.93
N ALA A 97 -11.38 0.38 -2.13
CA ALA A 97 -11.02 -0.96 -2.59
C ALA A 97 -12.26 -1.74 -3.10
N GLU A 98 -13.41 -1.58 -2.46
CA GLU A 98 -14.66 -2.24 -2.82
C GLU A 98 -15.17 -1.80 -4.20
N LEU A 99 -14.93 -0.54 -4.57
CA LEU A 99 -15.29 -0.03 -5.90
C LEU A 99 -14.45 -0.71 -6.98
N LEU A 100 -13.17 -0.95 -6.69
CA LEU A 100 -12.28 -1.69 -7.60
C LEU A 100 -12.73 -3.14 -7.73
N GLU A 101 -13.06 -3.82 -6.64
CA GLU A 101 -13.53 -5.21 -6.63
C GLU A 101 -14.86 -5.37 -7.39
N ARG A 102 -15.74 -4.36 -7.33
CA ARG A 102 -17.00 -4.32 -8.10
C ARG A 102 -16.79 -3.90 -9.56
N GLY A 103 -15.58 -3.54 -9.97
CA GLY A 103 -15.29 -3.02 -11.31
C GLY A 103 -15.89 -1.64 -11.60
N GLN A 104 -16.25 -0.88 -10.56
CA GLN A 104 -16.84 0.45 -10.68
C GLN A 104 -15.74 1.49 -10.87
N LEU A 105 -15.67 2.06 -12.07
CA LEU A 105 -14.69 3.09 -12.40
C LEU A 105 -15.09 4.44 -11.79
N PRO A 106 -14.11 5.29 -11.44
CA PRO A 106 -14.38 6.69 -11.11
C PRO A 106 -15.00 7.44 -12.31
N GLY A 107 -15.75 8.50 -12.02
CA GLY A 107 -16.39 9.34 -13.04
C GLY A 107 -15.40 10.19 -13.86
N THR A 108 -14.16 10.31 -13.39
CA THR A 108 -13.07 11.12 -13.97
C THR A 108 -11.93 10.24 -14.47
N GLY A 109 -11.12 10.77 -15.39
CA GLY A 109 -9.97 10.08 -15.98
C GLY A 109 -10.25 9.38 -17.31
N ASP A 110 -9.22 8.76 -17.88
CA ASP A 110 -9.32 7.95 -19.10
C ASP A 110 -9.92 6.57 -18.78
N LYS A 111 -11.14 6.33 -19.27
CA LYS A 111 -11.90 5.11 -18.98
C LYS A 111 -11.27 3.84 -19.56
N LYS A 112 -10.44 3.94 -20.60
CA LYS A 112 -9.78 2.78 -21.22
C LYS A 112 -8.57 2.38 -20.38
N GLU A 113 -7.74 3.36 -20.01
CA GLU A 113 -6.59 3.16 -19.14
C GLU A 113 -7.01 2.70 -17.74
N LEU A 114 -8.06 3.29 -17.18
CA LEU A 114 -8.64 2.86 -15.89
C LEU A 114 -9.04 1.38 -15.90
N ARG A 115 -9.75 0.92 -16.94
CA ARG A 115 -10.13 -0.50 -17.07
C ARG A 115 -8.91 -1.40 -17.16
N ALA A 116 -7.90 -1.00 -17.93
CA ALA A 116 -6.66 -1.76 -18.06
C ALA A 116 -5.91 -1.84 -16.72
N SER A 117 -5.86 -0.74 -15.96
CA SER A 117 -5.25 -0.68 -14.63
C SER A 117 -6.03 -1.50 -13.59
N PHE A 118 -7.36 -1.43 -13.57
CA PHE A 118 -8.20 -2.29 -12.70
C PHE A 118 -7.96 -3.76 -13.01
N ALA A 119 -7.97 -4.16 -14.29
CA ALA A 119 -7.74 -5.54 -14.68
C ALA A 119 -6.38 -6.08 -14.20
N LYS A 120 -5.33 -5.25 -14.24
CA LYS A 120 -4.00 -5.62 -13.71
C LYS A 120 -4.02 -5.82 -12.19
N VAL A 121 -4.69 -4.93 -11.45
CA VAL A 121 -4.81 -5.02 -9.99
C VAL A 121 -5.63 -6.24 -9.58
N LEU A 122 -6.76 -6.49 -10.24
CA LEU A 122 -7.61 -7.65 -9.97
C LEU A 122 -6.87 -8.96 -10.30
N ALA A 123 -6.16 -9.04 -11.43
CA ALA A 123 -5.33 -10.19 -11.76
C ALA A 123 -4.21 -10.42 -10.72
N LEU A 124 -3.71 -9.36 -10.08
CA LEU A 124 -2.73 -9.47 -9.00
C LEU A 124 -3.37 -10.04 -7.73
N LYS A 125 -4.55 -9.55 -7.35
CA LYS A 125 -5.33 -10.05 -6.21
C LYS A 125 -5.78 -11.50 -6.39
N GLU A 126 -6.11 -11.92 -7.61
CA GLU A 126 -6.40 -13.32 -7.93
C GLU A 126 -5.19 -14.25 -7.69
N ARG A 127 -3.97 -13.76 -7.91
CA ARG A 127 -2.73 -14.53 -7.73
C ARG A 127 -2.19 -14.48 -6.30
N MET A 128 -2.49 -13.41 -5.57
CA MET A 128 -2.15 -13.23 -4.16
C MET A 128 -3.45 -12.94 -3.40
N PRO A 129 -4.23 -13.98 -3.04
CA PRO A 129 -5.53 -13.79 -2.40
C PRO A 129 -5.45 -13.03 -1.05
N ASP A 130 -4.30 -13.11 -0.38
CA ASP A 130 -3.97 -12.41 0.86
C ASP A 130 -3.56 -10.93 0.63
N LEU A 131 -3.35 -10.49 -0.62
CA LEU A 131 -2.96 -9.12 -0.95
C LEU A 131 -3.97 -8.09 -0.42
N VAL A 132 -3.51 -7.17 0.41
CA VAL A 132 -4.35 -6.10 0.94
C VAL A 132 -4.24 -4.87 0.05
N ILE A 133 -5.37 -4.44 -0.52
CA ILE A 133 -5.44 -3.27 -1.41
C ILE A 133 -5.80 -2.05 -0.57
N LEU A 134 -5.01 -0.99 -0.71
CA LEU A 134 -5.16 0.26 0.03
C LEU A 134 -5.27 1.42 -0.96
N ALA A 135 -6.46 2.02 -1.06
CA ALA A 135 -6.68 3.24 -1.84
C ALA A 135 -6.48 4.48 -0.96
N ALA A 136 -5.99 5.58 -1.54
CA ALA A 136 -5.62 6.78 -0.78
C ALA A 136 -6.82 7.49 -0.14
N HIS A 137 -8.02 7.32 -0.72
CA HIS A 137 -9.25 7.97 -0.27
C HIS A 137 -10.24 7.01 0.40
N ASP A 138 -9.79 5.79 0.69
CA ASP A 138 -10.60 4.79 1.36
C ASP A 138 -10.57 5.02 2.87
N THR A 139 -11.73 5.30 3.46
CA THR A 139 -11.87 5.54 4.90
C THR A 139 -11.53 4.29 5.73
N HIS A 140 -11.60 3.10 5.15
CA HIS A 140 -11.26 1.83 5.80
C HIS A 140 -9.81 1.40 5.55
N ALA A 141 -9.00 2.17 4.81
CA ALA A 141 -7.60 1.81 4.52
C ALA A 141 -6.76 1.62 5.80
N ALA A 142 -6.96 2.46 6.81
CA ALA A 142 -6.21 2.37 8.07
C ALA A 142 -6.54 1.08 8.84
N GLU A 143 -7.82 0.70 8.89
CA GLU A 143 -8.31 -0.52 9.51
C GLU A 143 -7.73 -1.75 8.80
N ARG A 144 -7.84 -1.81 7.47
CA ARG A 144 -7.26 -2.87 6.63
C ARG A 144 -5.76 -3.04 6.84
N LEU A 145 -5.02 -1.94 6.94
CA LEU A 145 -3.59 -1.97 7.21
C LEU A 145 -3.28 -2.52 8.61
N SER A 146 -4.06 -2.12 9.62
CA SER A 146 -3.92 -2.59 10.99
C SER A 146 -4.13 -4.10 11.07
N GLU A 147 -5.24 -4.60 10.52
CA GLU A 147 -5.56 -6.03 10.45
C GLU A 147 -4.46 -6.83 9.76
N ALA A 148 -3.96 -6.32 8.62
CA ALA A 148 -2.88 -6.92 7.87
C ALA A 148 -1.53 -6.91 8.61
N SER A 149 -1.38 -6.10 9.65
CA SER A 149 -0.16 -5.98 10.45
C SER A 149 -0.23 -6.80 11.74
N HIS A 150 -1.43 -7.15 12.19
CA HIS A 150 -1.66 -8.00 13.37
C HIS A 150 -1.64 -9.50 13.05
N CYS A 151 -1.67 -9.90 11.79
CA CYS A 151 -1.62 -11.31 11.36
C CYS A 151 -0.17 -11.85 11.31
N THR A 152 0.61 -11.68 12.38
CA THR A 152 2.01 -12.15 12.50
C THR A 152 2.17 -13.41 13.36
N ASP A 153 1.10 -14.03 13.85
CA ASP A 153 1.19 -15.24 14.67
C ASP A 153 0.48 -16.42 13.99
N VAL A 154 1.28 -17.38 13.49
CA VAL A 154 1.07 -18.85 13.55
C VAL A 154 2.31 -19.53 12.97
N SER A 155 3.17 -20.05 13.85
CA SER A 155 3.81 -21.38 13.76
C SER A 155 4.91 -21.56 14.84
N THR A 156 4.51 -21.62 16.11
CA THR A 156 5.18 -22.51 17.07
C THR A 156 4.32 -23.76 17.14
N GLY A 157 4.70 -24.78 16.37
CA GLY A 157 4.14 -26.13 16.52
C GLY A 157 4.55 -26.71 17.88
N PRO A 158 3.70 -27.53 18.52
CA PRO A 158 4.07 -28.18 19.77
C PRO A 158 5.17 -29.20 19.51
N ASP A 159 6.16 -29.12 20.38
CA ASP A 159 7.09 -30.16 20.78
C ASP A 159 6.42 -31.54 20.86
N ASN A 160 6.98 -32.50 20.11
CA ASN A 160 6.82 -33.93 20.35
C ASN A 160 8.12 -34.67 19.99
#